data_AF-A0A3D1YX74-F1
#
_entry.id   AF-A0A3D1YX74-F1
#
_cell.length_a   1.000
_cell.length_b   1.000
_cell.length_c   1.000
_cell.angle_alpha   90.00
_cell.angle_beta   90.00
_cell.angle_gamma   90.00
#
_symmetry.space_group_name_H-M   'P 1'
#
loop_
_entity.id
_entity.type
_entity.pdbx_description
1 polymer ?
#
loop_
_entity_poly.entity_id
_entity_poly.type
_entity_poly.pdbx_seq_one_letter_code
_entity_poly.pdbx_strand_id
1 'polypeptide(L)'
;MSIYGKIKKIKGWNKALDAVRKEAEKPISIAIIGNPQVEVEITALLQVGAAKKAVFGASEDKREADRGARLRGADLAIAVVEKGESKSRLKSVAEQARMSQARLVVVGGSDYDGTFVAELKEVFRIAGDAMLFVPDLDAETIETAIIPAVVKKLAKKEVALAVKLPAFRGDVVKSIIAGTARQNALIGVAVFVPGADMPIMTLNQVRMVMRMAAAYDEELSVERLNEVLVVIGSGLALRTAARQLLGFVPVAGWAVKGGIAYGGTYAMGEAAKKYFDSKPA
;
A
#
# COMPACT_ATOMS: atom_id res chain seq x y z
N MET A 1 34.20 -16.28 -7.39
CA MET A 1 32.77 -16.59 -7.12
C MET A 1 32.40 -17.86 -7.87
N SER A 2 32.07 -18.96 -7.18
CA SER A 2 31.77 -20.28 -7.80
C SER A 2 30.50 -20.25 -8.66
N ILE A 3 30.49 -21.02 -9.76
CA ILE A 3 29.35 -21.21 -10.68
C ILE A 3 28.08 -21.59 -9.89
N TYR A 4 28.21 -22.41 -8.85
CA TYR A 4 27.12 -22.82 -7.97
C TYR A 4 26.48 -21.63 -7.22
N GLY A 5 27.30 -20.65 -6.81
CA GLY A 5 26.84 -19.43 -6.16
C GLY A 5 26.08 -18.49 -7.10
N LYS A 6 26.46 -18.43 -8.39
CA LYS A 6 25.72 -17.68 -9.41
C LYS A 6 24.34 -18.30 -9.67
N ILE A 7 24.26 -19.63 -9.80
CA ILE A 7 23.00 -20.35 -10.06
C ILE A 7 21.99 -20.20 -8.91
N LYS A 8 22.42 -20.34 -7.65
CA LYS A 8 21.54 -20.17 -6.48
C LYS A 8 21.01 -18.74 -6.36
N LYS A 9 21.85 -17.74 -6.68
CA LYS A 9 21.46 -16.32 -6.69
C LYS A 9 20.39 -16.05 -7.74
N ILE A 10 20.55 -16.55 -8.97
CA ILE A 10 19.58 -16.42 -10.08
C ILE A 10 18.23 -17.06 -9.72
N LYS A 11 18.23 -18.30 -9.18
CA LYS A 11 16.99 -18.96 -8.74
C LYS A 11 16.24 -18.18 -7.65
N GLY A 12 16.98 -17.53 -6.74
CA GLY A 12 16.38 -16.68 -5.70
C GLY A 12 15.71 -15.43 -6.25
N TRP A 13 16.29 -14.81 -7.28
CA TRP A 13 15.72 -13.65 -7.97
C TRP A 13 14.44 -13.99 -8.73
N ASN A 14 14.43 -15.08 -9.49
CA ASN A 14 13.25 -15.51 -10.24
C ASN A 14 12.07 -15.79 -9.29
N LYS A 15 12.30 -16.48 -8.18
CA LYS A 15 11.25 -16.72 -7.17
C LYS A 15 10.68 -15.41 -6.59
N ALA A 16 11.52 -14.40 -6.39
CA ALA A 16 11.07 -13.10 -5.89
C ALA A 16 10.26 -12.34 -6.95
N LEU A 17 10.72 -12.33 -8.20
CA LEU A 17 9.99 -11.77 -9.33
C LEU A 17 8.63 -12.44 -9.52
N ASP A 18 8.59 -13.77 -9.50
CA ASP A 18 7.36 -14.55 -9.63
C ASP A 18 6.36 -14.25 -8.50
N ALA A 19 6.85 -14.05 -7.28
CA ALA A 19 6.00 -13.67 -6.15
C ALA A 19 5.37 -12.28 -6.35
N VAL A 20 6.13 -11.30 -6.86
CA VAL A 20 5.63 -9.96 -7.15
C VAL A 20 4.66 -9.98 -8.35
N ARG A 21 4.99 -10.68 -9.43
CA ARG A 21 4.11 -10.89 -10.59
C ARG A 21 2.77 -11.49 -10.15
N LYS A 22 2.83 -12.59 -9.39
CA LYS A 22 1.63 -13.26 -8.86
C LYS A 22 0.81 -12.35 -7.95
N GLU A 23 1.45 -11.43 -7.21
CA GLU A 23 0.71 -10.42 -6.45
C GLU A 23 0.04 -9.40 -7.38
N ALA A 24 0.75 -8.83 -8.35
CA ALA A 24 0.28 -7.83 -9.30
C ALA A 24 -0.90 -8.32 -10.17
N GLU A 25 -0.93 -9.61 -10.48
CA GLU A 25 -1.99 -10.26 -11.25
C GLU A 25 -3.29 -10.51 -10.45
N LYS A 26 -3.25 -10.38 -9.11
CA LYS A 26 -4.45 -10.61 -8.29
C LYS A 26 -5.57 -9.64 -8.70
N PRO A 27 -6.83 -10.11 -8.72
CA PRO A 27 -7.95 -9.21 -8.88
C PRO A 27 -8.07 -8.29 -7.67
N ILE A 28 -8.58 -7.09 -7.94
CA ILE A 28 -8.98 -6.09 -6.95
C ILE A 28 -10.46 -5.80 -7.16
N SER A 29 -11.22 -5.83 -6.08
CA SER A 29 -12.62 -5.42 -6.09
C SER A 29 -12.95 -4.60 -4.85
N ILE A 30 -13.37 -3.34 -5.04
CA ILE A 30 -13.73 -2.40 -3.97
C ILE A 30 -15.19 -1.99 -4.14
N ALA A 31 -16.00 -2.18 -3.10
CA ALA A 31 -17.38 -1.74 -3.06
C ALA A 31 -17.48 -0.40 -2.34
N ILE A 32 -18.26 0.54 -2.88
CA ILE A 32 -18.68 1.77 -2.20
C ILE A 32 -20.13 1.58 -1.79
N ILE A 33 -20.43 1.78 -0.51
CA ILE A 33 -21.74 1.55 0.07
C ILE A 33 -22.15 2.83 0.78
N GLY A 34 -23.11 3.55 0.23
CA GLY A 34 -23.49 4.85 0.73
C GLY A 34 -24.68 5.40 -0.04
N ASN A 35 -24.84 6.72 -0.01
CA ASN A 35 -25.84 7.39 -0.83
C ASN A 35 -25.48 7.19 -2.33
N PRO A 36 -26.41 6.83 -3.24
CA PRO A 36 -26.09 6.59 -4.65
C PRO A 36 -25.24 7.69 -5.33
N GLN A 37 -25.47 8.96 -5.01
CA GLN A 37 -24.68 10.08 -5.53
C GLN A 37 -23.21 9.98 -5.09
N VAL A 38 -22.99 9.75 -3.80
CA VAL A 38 -21.65 9.58 -3.20
C VAL A 38 -20.96 8.32 -3.72
N GLU A 39 -21.71 7.24 -3.94
CA GLU A 39 -21.17 6.01 -4.54
C GLU A 39 -20.61 6.28 -5.94
N VAL A 40 -21.33 7.04 -6.76
CA VAL A 40 -20.90 7.40 -8.12
C VAL A 40 -19.65 8.28 -8.09
N GLU A 41 -19.62 9.30 -7.23
CA GLU A 41 -18.51 10.24 -7.13
C GLU A 41 -17.21 9.57 -6.67
N ILE A 42 -17.24 8.82 -5.56
CA ILE A 42 -16.06 8.12 -5.05
C ILE A 42 -15.62 7.04 -6.06
N THR A 43 -16.55 6.32 -6.67
CA THR A 43 -16.21 5.32 -7.69
C THR A 43 -15.49 5.98 -8.86
N ALA A 44 -15.96 7.13 -9.35
CA ALA A 44 -15.31 7.85 -10.44
C ALA A 44 -13.87 8.24 -10.08
N LEU A 45 -13.66 8.81 -8.89
CA LEU A 45 -12.34 9.26 -8.44
C LEU A 45 -11.36 8.10 -8.25
N LEU A 46 -11.79 7.00 -7.61
CA LEU A 46 -10.91 5.85 -7.35
C LEU A 46 -10.61 5.04 -8.61
N GLN A 47 -11.47 5.08 -9.62
CA GLN A 47 -11.35 4.34 -10.87
C GLN A 47 -10.56 5.11 -11.96
N VAL A 48 -10.13 6.35 -11.69
CA VAL A 48 -9.36 7.16 -12.66
C VAL A 48 -8.12 6.41 -13.15
N GLY A 49 -7.96 6.34 -14.48
CA GLY A 49 -6.85 5.69 -15.17
C GLY A 49 -6.89 4.17 -15.19
N ALA A 50 -7.86 3.53 -14.54
CA ALA A 50 -7.92 2.08 -14.44
C ALA A 50 -8.45 1.44 -15.74
N ALA A 51 -7.71 0.45 -16.26
CA ALA A 51 -8.04 -0.23 -17.51
C ALA A 51 -9.31 -1.11 -17.43
N LYS A 52 -9.69 -1.58 -16.23
CA LYS A 52 -10.87 -2.42 -16.00
C LYS A 52 -11.58 -1.98 -14.73
N LYS A 53 -12.92 -2.10 -14.73
CA LYS A 53 -13.74 -1.80 -13.56
C LYS A 53 -13.34 -2.67 -12.36
N ALA A 54 -12.91 -2.04 -11.29
CA ALA A 54 -12.50 -2.68 -10.04
C ALA A 54 -13.17 -2.02 -8.82
N VAL A 55 -13.70 -0.80 -8.95
CA VAL A 55 -14.52 -0.11 -7.97
C VAL A 55 -15.97 -0.10 -8.43
N PHE A 56 -16.93 -0.21 -7.51
CA PHE A 56 -18.35 -0.16 -7.83
C PHE A 56 -19.21 0.34 -6.68
N GLY A 57 -20.31 1.03 -7.02
CA GLY A 57 -21.36 1.36 -6.06
C GLY A 57 -22.28 0.17 -5.79
N ALA A 58 -22.67 -0.03 -4.53
CA ALA A 58 -23.63 -1.07 -4.16
C ALA A 58 -25.01 -0.86 -4.82
N SER A 59 -25.36 0.40 -5.11
CA SER A 59 -26.63 0.76 -5.75
C SER A 59 -26.65 0.50 -7.27
N GLU A 60 -25.52 0.14 -7.88
CA GLU A 60 -25.46 -0.26 -9.30
C GLU A 60 -26.32 -1.51 -9.57
N ASP A 61 -26.30 -2.47 -8.64
CA ASP A 61 -26.99 -3.74 -8.76
C ASP A 61 -28.39 -3.65 -8.14
N LYS A 62 -29.40 -3.47 -9.01
CA LYS A 62 -30.81 -3.31 -8.61
C LYS A 62 -31.36 -4.55 -7.90
N ARG A 63 -30.92 -5.75 -8.27
CA ARG A 63 -31.35 -7.00 -7.63
C ARG A 63 -30.51 -7.27 -6.39
N GLU A 64 -31.17 -7.50 -5.26
CA GLU A 64 -30.49 -7.77 -3.98
C GLU A 64 -29.58 -9.01 -4.04
N ALA A 65 -29.99 -10.05 -4.77
CA ALA A 65 -29.19 -11.26 -4.94
C ALA A 65 -27.85 -10.98 -5.65
N ASP A 66 -27.89 -10.20 -6.73
CA ASP A 66 -26.71 -9.85 -7.54
C ASP A 66 -25.78 -8.94 -6.75
N ARG A 67 -26.35 -7.90 -6.11
CA ARG A 67 -25.62 -7.00 -5.20
C ARG A 67 -24.93 -7.77 -4.10
N GLY A 68 -25.65 -8.65 -3.42
CA GLY A 68 -25.11 -9.46 -2.34
C GLY A 68 -24.00 -10.40 -2.81
N ALA A 69 -24.11 -10.98 -4.00
CA ALA A 69 -23.05 -11.82 -4.59
C ALA A 69 -21.79 -11.00 -4.87
N ARG A 70 -21.94 -9.80 -5.44
CA ARG A 70 -20.82 -8.91 -5.75
C ARG A 70 -20.13 -8.37 -4.49
N LEU A 71 -20.90 -7.97 -3.47
CA LEU A 71 -20.38 -7.53 -2.18
C LEU A 71 -19.57 -8.63 -1.47
N ARG A 72 -20.01 -9.90 -1.54
CA ARG A 72 -19.24 -11.05 -1.00
C ARG A 72 -17.93 -11.29 -1.74
N GLY A 73 -17.87 -10.92 -3.02
CA GLY A 73 -16.65 -10.99 -3.82
C GLY A 73 -15.69 -9.82 -3.61
N ALA A 74 -16.12 -8.74 -2.96
CA ALA A 74 -15.30 -7.55 -2.78
C ALA A 74 -14.20 -7.75 -1.71
N ASP A 75 -13.00 -7.31 -2.05
CA ASP A 75 -11.83 -7.31 -1.16
C ASP A 75 -11.98 -6.28 -0.03
N LEU A 76 -12.65 -5.16 -0.33
CA LEU A 76 -12.91 -4.08 0.61
C LEU A 76 -14.26 -3.43 0.33
N ALA A 77 -15.05 -3.23 1.37
CA ALA A 77 -16.18 -2.31 1.36
C ALA A 77 -15.79 -0.97 2.00
N ILE A 78 -16.02 0.13 1.31
CA ILE A 78 -15.97 1.49 1.85
C ILE A 78 -17.41 1.89 2.15
N ALA A 79 -17.77 1.82 3.43
CA ALA A 79 -19.07 2.24 3.92
C ALA A 79 -19.03 3.73 4.23
N VAL A 80 -19.81 4.52 3.50
CA VAL A 80 -19.85 5.97 3.64
C VAL A 80 -21.15 6.35 4.31
N VAL A 81 -21.04 7.01 5.47
CA VAL A 81 -22.18 7.45 6.28
C VAL A 81 -21.99 8.91 6.66
N GLU A 82 -23.09 9.64 6.80
CA GLU A 82 -23.08 11.02 7.25
C GLU A 82 -23.67 11.12 8.67
N LYS A 83 -23.20 12.12 9.42
CA LYS A 83 -23.83 12.45 10.70
C LYS A 83 -25.30 12.83 10.47
N GLY A 84 -26.20 12.20 11.23
CA GLY A 84 -27.65 12.42 11.12
C GLY A 84 -28.38 11.38 10.27
N GLU A 85 -27.68 10.42 9.65
CA GLU A 85 -28.35 9.28 9.02
C GLU A 85 -29.18 8.48 10.04
N SER A 86 -30.33 7.97 9.58
CA SER A 86 -31.22 7.19 10.45
C SER A 86 -30.60 5.85 10.86
N LYS A 87 -30.97 5.35 12.03
CA LYS A 87 -30.46 4.06 12.53
C LYS A 87 -30.75 2.87 11.59
N SER A 88 -31.88 2.90 10.88
CA SER A 88 -32.20 1.87 9.87
C SER A 88 -31.25 1.94 8.67
N ARG A 89 -30.90 3.16 8.23
CA ARG A 89 -29.94 3.39 7.16
C ARG A 89 -28.55 2.91 7.55
N LEU A 90 -28.06 3.30 8.74
CA LEU A 90 -26.77 2.86 9.27
C LEU A 90 -26.68 1.33 9.35
N LYS A 91 -27.75 0.66 9.83
CA LYS A 91 -27.82 -0.81 9.87
C LYS A 91 -27.73 -1.43 8.49
N SER A 92 -28.46 -0.90 7.50
CA SER A 92 -28.43 -1.41 6.12
C SER A 92 -27.03 -1.28 5.48
N VAL A 93 -26.37 -0.12 5.65
CA VAL A 93 -25.00 0.09 5.16
C VAL A 93 -24.03 -0.87 5.86
N ALA A 94 -24.15 -1.02 7.18
CA ALA A 94 -23.31 -1.93 7.95
C ALA A 94 -23.50 -3.40 7.57
N GLU A 95 -24.73 -3.84 7.32
CA GLU A 95 -25.03 -5.20 6.86
C GLU A 95 -24.39 -5.51 5.51
N GLN A 96 -24.52 -4.59 4.55
CA GLN A 96 -23.88 -4.73 3.24
C GLN A 96 -22.35 -4.74 3.35
N ALA A 97 -21.77 -3.84 4.14
CA ALA A 97 -20.32 -3.74 4.33
C ALA A 97 -19.71 -4.99 4.99
N ARG A 98 -20.47 -5.71 5.81
CA ARG A 98 -20.05 -6.96 6.44
C ARG A 98 -19.98 -8.14 5.48
N MET A 99 -20.60 -8.04 4.31
CA MET A 99 -20.56 -9.12 3.33
C MET A 99 -19.17 -9.25 2.70
N SER A 100 -18.41 -8.16 2.65
CA SER A 100 -17.09 -8.07 2.02
C SER A 100 -15.96 -8.55 2.95
N GLN A 101 -14.80 -8.86 2.36
CA GLN A 101 -13.66 -9.44 3.09
C GLN A 101 -13.06 -8.49 4.13
N ALA A 102 -13.01 -7.21 3.82
CA ALA A 102 -12.61 -6.13 4.71
C ALA A 102 -13.58 -4.94 4.59
N ARG A 103 -13.51 -4.03 5.56
CA ARG A 103 -14.32 -2.80 5.56
C ARG A 103 -13.60 -1.61 6.14
N LEU A 104 -13.90 -0.46 5.57
CA LEU A 104 -13.51 0.87 6.02
C LEU A 104 -14.78 1.70 6.12
N VAL A 105 -15.05 2.26 7.30
CA VAL A 105 -16.18 3.17 7.51
C VAL A 105 -15.66 4.58 7.41
N VAL A 106 -16.18 5.35 6.47
CA VAL A 106 -15.90 6.77 6.30
C VAL A 106 -17.13 7.54 6.77
N VAL A 107 -16.92 8.40 7.75
CA VAL A 107 -17.96 9.20 8.39
C VAL A 107 -17.74 10.65 7.99
N GLY A 108 -18.69 11.21 7.25
CA GLY A 108 -18.69 12.62 6.84
C GLY A 108 -19.39 13.54 7.83
N GLY A 109 -18.94 14.79 7.90
CA GLY A 109 -19.48 15.85 8.76
C GLY A 109 -18.52 16.31 9.86
N SER A 110 -19.04 17.12 10.79
CA SER A 110 -18.28 17.68 11.91
C SER A 110 -18.96 17.41 13.26
N ASP A 111 -18.23 17.75 14.33
CA ASP A 111 -18.74 17.76 15.71
C ASP A 111 -19.25 16.40 16.20
N TYR A 112 -18.44 15.36 16.02
CA TYR A 112 -18.77 14.00 16.46
C TYR A 112 -18.72 13.91 18.00
N ASP A 113 -19.82 13.51 18.62
CA ASP A 113 -19.85 13.21 20.05
C ASP A 113 -19.55 11.73 20.34
N GLY A 114 -19.25 11.41 21.60
CA GLY A 114 -18.92 10.05 22.02
C GLY A 114 -20.07 9.06 21.85
N THR A 115 -21.32 9.53 21.88
CA THR A 115 -22.52 8.70 21.73
C THR A 115 -22.65 8.20 20.29
N PHE A 116 -22.47 9.10 19.32
CA PHE A 116 -22.50 8.76 17.91
C PHE A 116 -21.37 7.81 17.52
N VAL A 117 -20.16 8.04 18.04
CA VAL A 117 -19.02 7.12 17.82
C VAL A 117 -19.30 5.74 18.43
N ALA A 118 -19.94 5.67 19.61
CA ALA A 118 -20.33 4.40 20.24
C ALA A 118 -21.40 3.67 19.42
N GLU A 119 -22.40 4.39 18.91
CA GLU A 119 -23.43 3.84 18.03
C GLU A 119 -22.81 3.26 16.75
N LEU A 120 -21.91 3.98 16.08
CA LEU A 120 -21.24 3.46 14.89
C LEU A 120 -20.40 2.21 15.18
N LYS A 121 -19.69 2.17 16.30
CA LYS A 121 -18.94 0.97 16.71
C LYS A 121 -19.87 -0.23 16.94
N GLU A 122 -21.02 -0.03 17.56
CA GLU A 122 -22.03 -1.06 17.76
C GLU A 122 -22.65 -1.51 16.43
N VAL A 123 -23.15 -0.56 15.64
CA VAL A 123 -23.86 -0.81 14.39
C VAL A 123 -22.96 -1.43 13.35
N PHE A 124 -21.71 -1.01 13.24
CA PHE A 124 -20.75 -1.62 12.32
C PHE A 124 -20.07 -2.85 12.93
N ARG A 125 -19.95 -3.01 14.25
CA ARG A 125 -19.13 -4.06 14.89
C ARG A 125 -17.66 -3.97 14.44
N ILE A 126 -17.05 -2.81 14.59
CA ILE A 126 -15.65 -2.54 14.25
C ILE A 126 -14.87 -1.97 15.41
N ALA A 127 -13.55 -2.22 15.39
CA ALA A 127 -12.59 -1.45 16.17
C ALA A 127 -12.38 -0.07 15.53
N GLY A 128 -11.86 0.89 16.33
CA GLY A 128 -11.71 2.28 15.88
C GLY A 128 -10.78 2.47 14.68
N ASP A 129 -9.83 1.57 14.43
CA ASP A 129 -8.89 1.62 13.30
C ASP A 129 -9.52 1.29 11.94
N ALA A 130 -10.81 0.95 11.91
CA ALA A 130 -11.61 0.78 10.72
C ALA A 130 -12.56 1.96 10.45
N MET A 131 -12.49 3.02 11.26
CA MET A 131 -13.28 4.25 11.09
C MET A 131 -12.37 5.42 10.70
N LEU A 132 -12.82 6.18 9.72
CA LEU A 132 -12.22 7.43 9.28
C LEU A 132 -13.28 8.53 9.41
N PHE A 133 -12.99 9.54 10.21
CA PHE A 133 -13.85 10.71 10.37
C PHE A 133 -13.28 11.84 9.54
N VAL A 134 -14.07 12.37 8.62
CA VAL A 134 -13.67 13.40 7.67
C VAL A 134 -14.67 14.55 7.71
N PRO A 135 -14.20 15.81 7.59
CA PRO A 135 -15.11 16.96 7.58
C PRO A 135 -16.05 16.89 6.38
N ASP A 136 -15.49 16.66 5.19
CA ASP A 136 -16.19 16.62 3.91
C ASP A 136 -15.69 15.44 3.06
N LEU A 137 -16.46 15.05 2.05
CA LEU A 137 -16.13 13.98 1.11
C LEU A 137 -15.70 14.57 -0.23
N ASP A 138 -14.58 15.29 -0.23
CA ASP A 138 -14.01 15.90 -1.43
C ASP A 138 -12.78 15.14 -1.94
N ALA A 139 -12.25 15.60 -3.08
CA ALA A 139 -11.07 15.00 -3.71
C ALA A 139 -9.84 15.02 -2.78
N GLU A 140 -9.63 16.11 -2.04
CA GLU A 140 -8.51 16.24 -1.10
C GLU A 140 -8.61 15.21 0.02
N THR A 141 -9.79 15.02 0.60
CA THR A 141 -10.04 14.01 1.63
C THR A 141 -9.83 12.59 1.11
N ILE A 142 -10.29 12.33 -0.12
CA ILE A 142 -10.08 11.03 -0.77
C ILE A 142 -8.58 10.74 -0.91
N GLU A 143 -7.81 11.72 -1.37
CA GLU A 143 -6.35 11.60 -1.55
C GLU A 143 -5.59 11.48 -0.22
N THR A 144 -5.92 12.30 0.76
CA THR A 144 -5.11 12.45 1.98
C THR A 144 -5.51 11.48 3.09
N ALA A 145 -6.76 10.99 3.10
CA ALA A 145 -7.30 10.20 4.19
C ALA A 145 -7.80 8.81 3.73
N ILE A 146 -8.63 8.76 2.69
CA ILE A 146 -9.26 7.50 2.25
C ILE A 146 -8.25 6.59 1.55
N ILE A 147 -7.51 7.11 0.56
CA ILE A 147 -6.51 6.34 -0.21
C ILE A 147 -5.48 5.69 0.73
N PRO A 148 -4.82 6.41 1.67
CA PRO A 148 -3.89 5.81 2.62
C PRO A 148 -4.53 4.73 3.50
N ALA A 149 -5.78 4.94 3.94
CA ALA A 149 -6.51 3.96 4.74
C ALA A 149 -6.81 2.67 3.95
N VAL A 150 -7.18 2.80 2.66
CA VAL A 150 -7.40 1.66 1.76
C VAL A 150 -6.10 0.90 1.51
N VAL A 151 -4.99 1.59 1.22
CA VAL A 151 -3.66 0.97 1.03
C VAL A 151 -3.29 0.15 2.27
N LYS A 152 -3.51 0.69 3.47
CA LYS A 152 -3.27 -0.03 4.73
C LYS A 152 -4.15 -1.27 4.88
N LYS A 153 -5.45 -1.19 4.57
CA LYS A 153 -6.37 -2.34 4.64
C LYS A 153 -6.03 -3.42 3.60
N LEU A 154 -5.54 -3.03 2.43
CA LEU A 154 -5.19 -3.92 1.33
C LEU A 154 -3.68 -4.21 1.22
N ALA A 155 -2.91 -4.09 2.31
CA ALA A 155 -1.45 -4.27 2.30
C ALA A 155 -0.96 -5.61 1.72
N LYS A 156 -1.79 -6.67 1.72
CA LYS A 156 -1.47 -7.99 1.12
C LYS A 156 -1.69 -8.08 -0.40
N LYS A 157 -2.27 -7.02 -0.98
CA LYS A 157 -2.56 -6.83 -2.39
C LYS A 157 -2.14 -5.43 -2.86
N GLU A 158 -1.22 -4.76 -2.16
CA GLU A 158 -0.89 -3.35 -2.46
C GLU A 158 -0.32 -3.18 -3.87
N VAL A 159 0.45 -4.15 -4.37
CA VAL A 159 0.97 -4.11 -5.75
C VAL A 159 -0.16 -4.24 -6.78
N ALA A 160 -1.08 -5.21 -6.60
CA ALA A 160 -2.25 -5.33 -7.47
C ALA A 160 -3.14 -4.09 -7.41
N LEU A 161 -3.29 -3.48 -6.23
CA LEU A 161 -4.05 -2.25 -6.06
C LEU A 161 -3.48 -1.13 -6.93
N ALA A 162 -2.17 -0.89 -6.90
CA ALA A 162 -1.53 0.14 -7.72
C ALA A 162 -1.61 -0.13 -9.23
N VAL A 163 -1.51 -1.40 -9.64
CA VAL A 163 -1.64 -1.80 -11.05
C VAL A 163 -3.06 -1.59 -11.56
N LYS A 164 -4.07 -2.06 -10.80
CA LYS A 164 -5.46 -2.04 -11.25
C LYS A 164 -6.12 -0.69 -11.07
N LEU A 165 -5.68 0.10 -10.08
CA LEU A 165 -6.25 1.40 -9.74
C LEU A 165 -5.11 2.44 -9.61
N PRO A 166 -4.73 3.12 -10.71
CA PRO A 166 -3.63 4.08 -10.75
C PRO A 166 -3.71 5.20 -9.71
N ALA A 167 -4.92 5.58 -9.29
CA ALA A 167 -5.14 6.55 -8.21
C ALA A 167 -4.39 6.19 -6.91
N PHE A 168 -4.19 4.90 -6.63
CA PHE A 168 -3.50 4.42 -5.42
C PHE A 168 -1.98 4.27 -5.59
N ARG A 169 -1.45 4.38 -6.82
CA ARG A 169 -0.06 4.05 -7.14
C ARG A 169 0.91 4.86 -6.28
N GLY A 170 0.67 6.17 -6.15
CA GLY A 170 1.52 7.06 -5.38
C GLY A 170 1.68 6.62 -3.92
N ASP A 171 0.58 6.31 -3.24
CA ASP A 171 0.59 5.92 -1.82
C ASP A 171 1.03 4.48 -1.59
N VAL A 172 0.75 3.57 -2.52
CA VAL A 172 1.34 2.22 -2.52
C VAL A 172 2.87 2.31 -2.62
N VAL A 173 3.40 3.13 -3.54
CA VAL A 173 4.86 3.30 -3.69
C VAL A 173 5.47 3.88 -2.41
N LYS A 174 4.87 4.94 -1.84
CA LYS A 174 5.31 5.49 -0.55
C LYS A 174 5.29 4.43 0.57
N SER A 175 4.23 3.60 0.64
CA SER A 175 4.10 2.50 1.60
C SER A 175 5.23 1.46 1.44
N ILE A 176 5.52 1.05 0.21
CA ILE A 176 6.60 0.11 -0.12
C ILE A 176 7.97 0.65 0.33
N ILE A 177 8.25 1.93 0.04
CA ILE A 177 9.50 2.61 0.42
C ILE A 177 9.63 2.66 1.95
N ALA A 178 8.62 3.18 2.63
CA ALA A 178 8.62 3.34 4.08
C ALA A 178 8.72 1.98 4.81
N GLY A 179 7.98 0.97 4.35
CA GLY A 179 8.04 -0.39 4.91
C GLY A 179 9.43 -1.02 4.77
N THR A 180 10.04 -0.89 3.59
CA THR A 180 11.39 -1.42 3.34
C THR A 180 12.44 -0.66 4.16
N ALA A 181 12.34 0.66 4.25
CA ALA A 181 13.24 1.48 5.05
C ALA A 181 13.18 1.10 6.54
N ARG A 182 11.97 0.92 7.10
CA ARG A 182 11.78 0.42 8.48
C ARG A 182 12.39 -0.96 8.69
N GLN A 183 12.17 -1.89 7.75
CA GLN A 183 12.75 -3.24 7.85
C GLN A 183 14.28 -3.20 7.82
N ASN A 184 14.87 -2.38 6.95
CA ASN A 184 16.31 -2.22 6.87
C ASN A 184 16.89 -1.49 8.09
N ALA A 185 16.17 -0.55 8.68
CA ALA A 185 16.54 0.06 9.96
C ALA A 185 16.64 -1.01 11.06
N LEU A 186 15.61 -1.87 11.17
CA LEU A 186 15.59 -2.95 12.14
C LEU A 186 16.75 -3.94 11.93
N ILE A 187 17.05 -4.31 10.68
CA ILE A 187 18.21 -5.15 10.36
C ILE A 187 19.52 -4.45 10.74
N GLY A 188 19.64 -3.15 10.46
CA GLY A 188 20.79 -2.33 10.82
C GLY A 188 21.03 -2.27 12.32
N VAL A 189 19.96 -2.24 13.12
CA VAL A 189 20.02 -2.31 14.60
C VAL A 189 20.35 -3.72 15.09
N ALA A 190 19.70 -4.74 14.54
CA ALA A 190 19.70 -6.11 15.10
C ALA A 190 20.94 -6.93 14.74
N VAL A 191 21.60 -6.64 13.61
CA VAL A 191 22.74 -7.43 13.15
C VAL A 191 24.05 -6.82 13.63
N PHE A 192 24.55 -7.36 14.74
CA PHE A 192 25.83 -7.01 15.35
C PHE A 192 27.04 -7.65 14.64
N VAL A 193 26.82 -8.69 13.82
CA VAL A 193 27.89 -9.37 13.08
C VAL A 193 28.31 -8.51 11.88
N PRO A 194 29.58 -8.02 11.84
CA PRO A 194 30.05 -7.23 10.70
C PRO A 194 29.94 -8.02 9.39
N GLY A 195 29.20 -7.49 8.42
CA GLY A 195 29.09 -8.05 7.07
C GLY A 195 27.95 -9.05 6.80
N ALA A 196 27.20 -9.48 7.84
CA ALA A 196 26.07 -10.41 7.69
C ALA A 196 24.72 -9.72 7.38
N ASP A 197 24.61 -8.43 7.67
CA ASP A 197 23.46 -7.53 7.42
C ASP A 197 23.31 -7.16 5.93
N MET A 198 24.44 -7.00 5.26
CA MET A 198 24.53 -6.47 3.90
C MET A 198 23.75 -7.28 2.84
N PRO A 199 23.78 -8.62 2.83
CA PRO A 199 23.03 -9.40 1.84
C PRO A 199 21.52 -9.26 2.00
N ILE A 200 21.04 -9.21 3.24
CA ILE A 200 19.60 -9.14 3.55
C ILE A 200 19.04 -7.76 3.21
N MET A 201 19.73 -6.69 3.60
CA MET A 201 19.31 -5.31 3.30
C MET A 201 19.26 -5.04 1.80
N THR A 202 20.28 -5.52 1.07
CA THR A 202 20.33 -5.37 -0.39
C THR A 202 19.19 -6.14 -1.05
N LEU A 203 18.89 -7.36 -0.58
CA LEU A 203 17.75 -8.12 -1.07
C LEU A 203 16.41 -7.39 -0.85
N ASN A 204 16.22 -6.77 0.32
CA ASN A 204 15.02 -5.97 0.60
C ASN A 204 14.88 -4.77 -0.34
N GLN A 205 15.97 -4.05 -0.62
CA GLN A 205 15.95 -2.92 -1.55
C GLN A 205 15.67 -3.34 -2.98
N VAL A 206 16.22 -4.46 -3.43
CA VAL A 206 15.91 -4.95 -4.77
C VAL A 206 14.46 -5.42 -4.85
N ARG A 207 13.93 -6.07 -3.81
CA ARG A 207 12.49 -6.39 -3.71
C ARG A 207 11.61 -5.15 -3.73
N MET A 208 12.00 -4.09 -3.02
CA MET A 208 11.32 -2.79 -3.06
C MET A 208 11.23 -2.27 -4.49
N VAL A 209 12.33 -2.24 -5.23
CA VAL A 209 12.35 -1.80 -6.64
C VAL A 209 11.50 -2.71 -7.52
N MET A 210 11.54 -4.04 -7.36
CA MET A 210 10.67 -4.95 -8.10
C MET A 210 9.19 -4.67 -7.86
N ARG A 211 8.79 -4.44 -6.60
CA ARG A 211 7.39 -4.12 -6.26
C ARG A 211 6.97 -2.76 -6.81
N MET A 212 7.88 -1.79 -6.82
CA MET A 212 7.65 -0.49 -7.45
C MET A 212 7.48 -0.63 -8.95
N ALA A 213 8.40 -1.29 -9.66
CA ALA A 213 8.28 -1.56 -11.09
C ALA A 213 6.91 -2.20 -11.43
N ALA A 214 6.51 -3.20 -10.64
CA ALA A 214 5.20 -3.83 -10.78
C ALA A 214 4.05 -2.82 -10.58
N ALA A 215 4.12 -1.95 -9.57
CA ALA A 215 3.10 -0.93 -9.30
C ALA A 215 2.96 0.10 -10.46
N TYR A 216 4.03 0.33 -11.22
CA TYR A 216 4.02 1.13 -12.45
C TYR A 216 3.66 0.32 -13.71
N ASP A 217 3.27 -0.95 -13.55
CA ASP A 217 2.95 -1.87 -14.66
C ASP A 217 4.12 -2.10 -15.63
N GLU A 218 5.36 -2.01 -15.12
CA GLU A 218 6.57 -2.22 -15.91
C GLU A 218 6.91 -3.70 -16.08
N GLU A 219 7.62 -4.02 -17.17
CA GLU A 219 8.13 -5.36 -17.41
C GLU A 219 9.10 -5.80 -16.28
N LEU A 220 8.67 -6.80 -15.53
CA LEU A 220 9.46 -7.39 -14.47
C LEU A 220 10.49 -8.38 -15.03
N SER A 221 11.72 -7.96 -15.32
CA SER A 221 12.84 -8.87 -15.65
C SER A 221 14.07 -8.57 -14.80
N VAL A 222 14.99 -9.54 -14.72
CA VAL A 222 16.26 -9.34 -13.99
C VAL A 222 17.10 -8.28 -14.69
N GLU A 223 17.02 -8.23 -16.02
CA GLU A 223 17.70 -7.27 -16.88
C GLU A 223 17.20 -5.85 -16.62
N ARG A 224 15.87 -5.62 -16.68
CA ARG A 224 15.25 -4.31 -16.37
C ARG A 224 15.54 -3.87 -14.95
N LEU A 225 15.48 -4.79 -14.00
CA LEU A 225 15.79 -4.49 -12.61
C LEU A 225 17.25 -4.05 -12.44
N ASN A 226 18.20 -4.67 -13.15
CA ASN A 226 19.59 -4.24 -13.13
C ASN A 226 19.76 -2.84 -13.75
N GLU A 227 19.08 -2.53 -14.86
CA GLU A 227 19.09 -1.18 -15.45
C GLU A 227 18.64 -0.13 -14.43
N VAL A 228 17.48 -0.36 -13.80
CA VAL A 228 16.92 0.53 -12.78
C VAL A 228 17.88 0.69 -11.60
N LEU A 229 18.42 -0.42 -11.08
CA LEU A 229 19.38 -0.39 -9.97
C LEU A 229 20.70 0.31 -10.32
N VAL A 230 21.15 0.24 -11.57
CA VAL A 230 22.35 0.97 -12.05
C VAL A 230 22.05 2.47 -12.11
N VAL A 231 20.89 2.87 -12.65
CA VAL A 231 20.47 4.27 -12.73
C VAL A 231 20.33 4.89 -11.34
N ILE A 232 19.82 4.14 -10.37
CA ILE A 232 19.57 4.60 -8.99
C ILE A 232 20.70 4.18 -8.03
N GLY A 233 21.80 3.64 -8.56
CA GLY A 233 22.89 2.98 -7.82
C GLY A 233 23.65 3.86 -6.81
N SER A 234 23.35 5.16 -6.76
CA SER A 234 23.88 6.11 -5.77
C SER A 234 23.62 5.68 -4.30
N GLY A 235 22.53 4.94 -4.03
CA GLY A 235 22.22 4.40 -2.69
C GLY A 235 23.16 3.30 -2.17
N LEU A 236 23.97 2.69 -3.04
CA LEU A 236 25.04 1.76 -2.65
C LEU A 236 26.33 2.51 -2.29
N ALA A 237 26.59 3.66 -2.92
CA ALA A 237 27.75 4.51 -2.61
C ALA A 237 27.64 5.16 -1.23
N LEU A 238 26.46 5.67 -0.86
CA LEU A 238 26.16 6.21 0.48
C LEU A 238 26.43 5.21 1.63
N ARG A 239 26.25 3.91 1.36
CA ARG A 239 26.52 2.83 2.32
C ARG A 239 28.02 2.62 2.56
N THR A 240 28.85 2.95 1.57
CA THR A 240 30.31 2.91 1.67
C THR A 240 30.81 4.08 2.50
N ALA A 241 30.23 5.27 2.31
CA ALA A 241 30.52 6.45 3.13
C ALA A 241 30.10 6.27 4.60
N ALA A 242 28.95 5.63 4.86
CA ALA A 242 28.49 5.32 6.20
C ALA A 242 29.43 4.40 7.00
N ARG A 243 30.16 3.48 6.35
CA ARG A 243 31.17 2.62 7.02
C ARG A 243 32.33 3.43 7.59
N GLN A 244 32.71 4.52 6.93
CA GLN A 244 33.80 5.37 7.41
C GLN A 244 33.40 6.19 8.65
N LEU A 245 32.12 6.52 8.79
CA LEU A 245 31.61 7.28 9.94
C LEU A 245 31.38 6.42 11.20
N LEU A 246 31.08 5.12 11.04
CA LEU A 246 30.73 4.24 12.16
C LEU A 246 31.94 3.70 12.96
N GLY A 247 33.17 3.89 12.47
CA GLY A 247 34.39 3.49 13.19
C GLY A 247 34.67 4.27 14.48
N PHE A 248 33.91 5.35 14.76
CA PHE A 248 34.24 6.35 15.78
C PHE A 248 33.25 6.48 16.95
N VAL A 249 32.17 5.69 17.04
CA VAL A 249 31.12 5.88 18.07
C VAL A 249 30.92 4.62 18.94
N PRO A 250 31.54 4.53 20.13
CA PRO A 250 31.58 3.29 20.92
C PRO A 250 30.27 2.87 21.63
N VAL A 251 29.22 3.69 21.62
CA VAL A 251 28.01 3.44 22.46
C VAL A 251 26.68 3.54 21.70
N ALA A 252 26.59 4.38 20.66
CA ALA A 252 25.37 4.59 19.86
C ALA A 252 25.44 4.05 18.41
N GLY A 253 26.50 3.29 18.07
CA GLY A 253 26.75 2.84 16.69
C GLY A 253 25.60 2.03 16.05
N TRP A 254 24.84 1.28 16.84
CA TRP A 254 23.70 0.49 16.37
C TRP A 254 22.50 1.36 15.97
N ALA A 255 22.20 2.43 16.71
CA ALA A 255 21.12 3.36 16.41
C ALA A 255 21.45 4.20 15.17
N VAL A 256 22.69 4.68 15.09
CA VAL A 256 23.21 5.40 13.91
C VAL A 256 23.16 4.49 12.68
N LYS A 257 23.57 3.23 12.81
CA LYS A 257 23.50 2.24 11.72
C LYS A 257 22.06 1.99 11.27
N GLY A 258 21.11 1.88 12.20
CA GLY A 258 19.67 1.81 11.89
C GLY A 258 19.16 3.04 11.15
N GLY A 259 19.52 4.24 11.60
CA GLY A 259 19.14 5.51 10.96
C GLY A 259 19.71 5.66 9.55
N ILE A 260 20.98 5.30 9.34
CA ILE A 260 21.61 5.28 8.02
C ILE A 260 20.94 4.25 7.11
N ALA A 261 20.65 3.06 7.63
CA ALA A 261 19.96 2.01 6.88
C ALA A 261 18.56 2.46 6.42
N TYR A 262 17.82 3.13 7.31
CA TYR A 262 16.54 3.75 7.00
C TYR A 262 16.69 4.82 5.91
N GLY A 263 17.50 5.85 6.17
CA GLY A 263 17.65 7.02 5.30
C GLY A 263 18.18 6.65 3.92
N GLY A 264 19.19 5.78 3.84
CA GLY A 264 19.73 5.31 2.57
C GLY A 264 18.73 4.49 1.76
N THR A 265 17.89 3.69 2.43
CA THR A 265 16.81 2.94 1.75
C THR A 265 15.70 3.85 1.28
N TYR A 266 15.29 4.81 2.11
CA TYR A 266 14.25 5.79 1.78
C TYR A 266 14.67 6.67 0.58
N ALA A 267 15.90 7.21 0.61
CA ALA A 267 16.45 8.01 -0.49
C ALA A 267 16.54 7.23 -1.80
N MET A 268 16.96 5.96 -1.75
CA MET A 268 16.96 5.07 -2.91
C MET A 268 15.55 4.84 -3.45
N GLY A 269 14.57 4.63 -2.57
CA GLY A 269 13.16 4.50 -2.92
C GLY A 269 12.61 5.75 -3.60
N GLU A 270 12.86 6.94 -3.06
CA GLU A 270 12.44 8.21 -3.65
C GLU A 270 13.09 8.46 -5.02
N ALA A 271 14.35 8.09 -5.19
CA ALA A 271 15.03 8.16 -6.49
C ALA A 271 14.40 7.18 -7.49
N ALA A 272 14.04 5.97 -7.06
CA ALA A 272 13.33 5.00 -7.89
C ALA A 272 11.94 5.49 -8.28
N LYS A 273 11.20 6.08 -7.34
CA LYS A 273 9.90 6.68 -7.59
C LYS A 273 10.00 7.77 -8.66
N LYS A 274 10.94 8.72 -8.51
CA LYS A 274 11.18 9.77 -9.53
C LYS A 274 11.54 9.21 -10.90
N TYR A 275 12.31 8.12 -10.95
CA TYR A 275 12.64 7.45 -12.21
C TYR A 275 11.41 6.84 -12.90
N PHE A 276 10.51 6.22 -12.13
CA PHE A 276 9.29 5.65 -12.71
C PHE A 276 8.25 6.73 -13.05
N ASP A 277 8.11 7.77 -12.23
CA ASP A 277 7.22 8.91 -12.48
C ASP A 277 7.62 9.72 -13.73
N SER A 278 8.91 9.70 -14.12
CA SER A 278 9.39 10.43 -15.30
C SER A 278 9.22 9.68 -16.62
N LYS A 279 8.82 8.41 -16.58
CA LYS A 279 8.52 7.65 -17.79
C LYS A 279 7.14 8.01 -18.32
N PRO A 280 6.98 8.16 -19.64
CA PRO A 280 5.66 8.27 -20.24
C PRO A 280 4.87 6.97 -19.99
N ALA A 281 3.59 7.13 -19.64
CA ALA A 281 2.63 6.04 -19.42
C ALA A 281 2.23 5.36 -20.74
#